data_AF-A0A7W0VDS2-F1
#
_entry.id   AF-A0A7W0VDS2-F1
#
_cell.length_a   1.000
_cell.length_b   1.000
_cell.length_c   1.000
_cell.angle_alpha   90.00
_cell.angle_beta   90.00
_cell.angle_gamma   90.00
#
_symmetry.space_group_name_H-M   'P 1'
#
loop_
_entity.id
_entity.type
_entity.pdbx_description
1 polymer ?
#
loop_
_entity_poly.entity_id
_entity_poly.type
_entity_poly.pdbx_seq_one_letter_code
_entity_poly.pdbx_strand_id
1 'polypeptide(L)'
;MRLALILSLSTILAADAFAQAPGETAIVEPAPAPEVRSSYRRQLIIADTLAVATVGAGVAAGVWIYDPEDFHLPMMVGALGFTSFVTTAPVIHFAHGNVGRGFLSLGARILLPAVVGSTLAVGLNLEEHDDAYGTAMGTGFAVGAVAAIVLDWFVLTPSTVRRAAEHPVPHVAPTFSASTEHVFLGLGGSL
;
A
#
# COMPACT_ATOMS: atom_id res chain seq x y z
N MET A 1 5.06 76.28 -23.40
CA MET A 1 6.39 75.77 -22.99
C MET A 1 6.49 75.37 -21.50
N ARG A 2 5.76 75.99 -20.55
CA ARG A 2 5.84 75.60 -19.12
C ARG A 2 5.22 74.23 -18.76
N LEU A 3 4.29 73.71 -19.57
CA LEU A 3 3.63 72.42 -19.33
C LEU A 3 4.50 71.19 -19.70
N ALA A 4 5.40 71.33 -20.68
CA ALA A 4 6.30 70.25 -21.09
C ALA A 4 7.42 69.98 -20.05
N LEU A 5 7.78 71.00 -19.26
CA LEU A 5 8.82 70.89 -18.23
C LEU A 5 8.31 70.22 -16.94
N ILE A 6 7.00 70.26 -16.67
CA ILE A 6 6.40 69.63 -15.48
C ILE A 6 6.18 68.13 -15.73
N LEU A 7 5.88 67.72 -16.96
CA LEU A 7 5.73 66.30 -17.34
C LEU A 7 7.05 65.54 -17.44
N SER A 8 8.17 66.21 -17.74
CA SER A 8 9.49 65.57 -17.78
C SER A 8 10.14 65.45 -16.40
N LEU A 9 9.72 66.24 -15.41
CA LEU A 9 10.26 66.14 -14.04
C LEU A 9 9.58 65.03 -13.22
N SER A 10 8.31 64.70 -13.53
CA SER A 10 7.58 63.62 -12.86
C SER A 10 7.99 62.21 -13.31
N THR A 11 8.52 62.04 -14.53
CA THR A 11 9.05 60.74 -14.99
C THR A 11 10.41 60.41 -14.38
N ILE A 12 11.22 61.41 -14.04
CA ILE A 12 12.54 61.20 -13.41
C ILE A 12 12.37 60.83 -11.93
N LEU A 13 11.41 61.43 -11.21
CA LEU A 13 11.14 61.10 -9.80
C LEU A 13 10.42 59.76 -9.58
N ALA A 14 9.81 59.18 -10.62
CA ALA A 14 9.20 57.86 -10.55
C ALA A 14 10.20 56.70 -10.82
N ALA A 15 11.37 57.00 -11.39
CA ALA A 15 12.38 56.00 -11.72
C ALA A 15 13.24 55.58 -10.51
N ASP A 16 13.44 56.47 -9.54
CA ASP A 16 14.25 56.18 -8.35
C ASP A 16 13.51 55.34 -7.28
N ALA A 17 12.19 55.12 -7.43
CA ALA A 17 11.39 54.42 -6.41
C ALA A 17 11.44 52.87 -6.51
N PHE A 18 12.14 52.29 -7.50
CA PHE A 18 12.18 50.83 -7.70
C PHE A 18 13.58 50.22 -7.87
N ALA A 19 14.65 50.99 -7.62
CA ALA A 19 15.98 50.41 -7.49
C ALA A 19 16.18 49.90 -6.05
N GLN A 20 15.56 48.76 -5.71
CA GLN A 20 15.97 48.01 -4.52
C GLN A 20 17.46 47.71 -4.60
N ALA A 21 18.21 47.99 -3.54
CA ALA A 21 19.64 47.76 -3.50
C ALA A 21 19.94 46.28 -3.88
N PRO A 22 20.92 46.00 -4.75
CA PRO A 22 21.33 44.64 -5.06
C PRO A 22 21.70 43.90 -3.77
N GLY A 23 20.84 42.98 -3.31
CA GLY A 23 21.01 42.25 -2.05
C GLY A 23 19.85 42.36 -1.05
N GLU A 24 18.86 43.23 -1.27
CA GLU A 24 17.67 43.39 -0.40
C GLU A 24 16.37 42.81 -1.00
N THR A 25 16.46 41.88 -1.95
CA THR A 25 15.31 41.01 -2.21
C THR A 25 15.07 40.21 -0.95
N ALA A 26 14.00 40.52 -0.21
CA ALA A 26 13.57 39.71 0.91
C ALA A 26 13.63 38.25 0.47
N ILE A 27 14.35 37.41 1.23
CA ILE A 27 14.30 35.97 1.05
C ILE A 27 12.85 35.61 1.37
N VAL A 28 11.99 35.61 0.36
CA VAL A 28 10.65 35.08 0.46
C VAL A 28 10.88 33.60 0.65
N GLU A 29 10.79 33.15 1.90
CA GLU A 29 10.81 31.74 2.21
C GLU A 29 9.73 31.10 1.32
N PRO A 30 10.10 30.18 0.40
CA PRO A 30 9.14 29.59 -0.51
C PRO A 30 7.98 29.05 0.31
N ALA A 31 6.75 29.34 -0.11
CA ALA A 31 5.59 28.77 0.56
C ALA A 31 5.79 27.26 0.72
N PRO A 32 5.55 26.69 1.92
CA PRO A 32 5.80 25.27 2.16
C PRO A 32 5.09 24.46 1.08
N ALA A 33 5.83 23.52 0.48
CA ALA A 33 5.30 22.70 -0.60
C ALA A 33 3.97 22.05 -0.16
N PRO A 34 2.94 22.01 -1.03
CA PRO A 34 1.66 21.42 -0.66
C PRO A 34 1.87 19.95 -0.25
N GLU A 35 1.37 19.58 0.93
CA GLU A 35 1.44 18.19 1.39
C GLU A 35 0.57 17.31 0.48
N VAL A 36 1.21 16.51 -0.38
CA VAL A 36 0.51 15.52 -1.20
C VAL A 36 0.13 14.34 -0.31
N ARG A 37 -1.14 14.27 0.07
CA ARG A 37 -1.71 13.15 0.82
C ARG A 37 -1.92 11.96 -0.12
N SER A 38 -0.93 11.09 -0.24
CA SER A 38 -1.12 9.77 -0.86
C SER A 38 -1.42 8.73 0.22
N SER A 39 -2.37 7.84 -0.06
CA SER A 39 -2.70 6.69 0.78
C SER A 39 -2.54 5.42 -0.04
N TYR A 40 -1.81 4.44 0.49
CA TYR A 40 -1.62 3.13 -0.14
C TYR A 40 -2.65 2.10 0.33
N ARG A 41 -3.71 2.54 1.01
CA ARG A 41 -4.86 1.70 1.42
C ARG A 41 -5.38 0.86 0.25
N ARG A 42 -5.61 1.48 -0.92
CA ARG A 42 -6.09 0.75 -2.10
C ARG A 42 -5.17 -0.40 -2.52
N GLN A 43 -3.85 -0.26 -2.37
CA GLN A 43 -2.90 -1.32 -2.69
C GLN A 43 -3.05 -2.50 -1.73
N LEU A 44 -3.21 -2.21 -0.43
CA LEU A 44 -3.43 -3.24 0.60
C LEU A 44 -4.71 -4.03 0.36
N ILE A 45 -5.86 -3.39 0.11
CA ILE A 45 -7.11 -4.14 -0.06
C ILE A 45 -7.12 -4.99 -1.32
N ILE A 46 -6.48 -4.55 -2.41
CA ILE A 46 -6.33 -5.35 -3.62
C ILE A 46 -5.46 -6.57 -3.32
N ALA A 47 -4.29 -6.36 -2.68
CA ALA A 47 -3.39 -7.44 -2.29
C ALA A 47 -4.09 -8.47 -1.39
N ASP A 48 -4.80 -8.01 -0.37
CA ASP A 48 -5.50 -8.86 0.59
C ASP A 48 -6.65 -9.63 -0.05
N THR A 49 -7.42 -8.98 -0.91
CA THR A 49 -8.52 -9.64 -1.63
C THR A 49 -7.98 -10.77 -2.52
N LEU A 50 -6.87 -10.52 -3.24
CA LEU A 50 -6.24 -11.54 -4.08
C LEU A 50 -5.71 -12.70 -3.23
N ALA A 51 -5.00 -12.40 -2.14
CA ALA A 51 -4.44 -13.42 -1.27
C ALA A 51 -5.53 -14.30 -0.63
N VAL A 52 -6.59 -13.69 -0.08
CA VAL A 52 -7.73 -14.41 0.50
C VAL A 52 -8.45 -15.24 -0.57
N ALA A 53 -8.64 -14.69 -1.78
CA ALA A 53 -9.23 -15.45 -2.89
C ALA A 53 -8.38 -16.68 -3.25
N THR A 54 -7.05 -16.55 -3.29
CA THR A 54 -6.15 -17.69 -3.56
C THR A 54 -6.18 -18.74 -2.45
N VAL A 55 -6.15 -18.32 -1.18
CA VAL A 55 -6.31 -19.25 -0.05
C VAL A 55 -7.66 -19.97 -0.11
N GLY A 56 -8.73 -19.21 -0.31
CA GLY A 56 -10.09 -19.75 -0.42
C GLY A 56 -10.23 -20.73 -1.59
N ALA A 57 -9.61 -20.44 -2.73
CA ALA A 57 -9.57 -21.36 -3.87
C ALA A 57 -8.81 -22.65 -3.56
N GLY A 58 -7.67 -22.58 -2.87
CA GLY A 58 -6.93 -23.76 -2.43
C GLY A 58 -7.72 -24.64 -1.46
N VAL A 59 -8.37 -24.02 -0.46
CA VAL A 59 -9.24 -24.73 0.50
C VAL A 59 -10.44 -25.34 -0.21
N ALA A 60 -11.13 -24.58 -1.06
CA ALA A 60 -12.29 -25.08 -1.78
C ALA A 60 -11.91 -26.23 -2.74
N ALA A 61 -10.77 -26.14 -3.42
CA ALA A 61 -10.28 -27.23 -4.26
C ALA A 61 -10.03 -28.51 -3.45
N GLY A 62 -9.41 -28.39 -2.28
CA GLY A 62 -9.10 -29.54 -1.42
C GLY A 62 -10.34 -30.20 -0.79
N VAL A 63 -11.44 -29.44 -0.60
CA VAL A 63 -12.68 -29.97 -0.01
C VAL A 63 -13.65 -30.51 -1.07
N TRP A 64 -13.75 -29.85 -2.23
CA TRP A 64 -14.86 -30.08 -3.18
C TRP A 64 -14.46 -30.71 -4.50
N ILE A 65 -13.18 -30.63 -4.90
CA ILE A 65 -12.77 -30.89 -6.29
C ILE A 65 -11.85 -32.12 -6.39
N TYR A 66 -10.94 -32.30 -5.43
CA TYR A 66 -9.91 -33.33 -5.53
C TYR A 66 -10.16 -34.51 -4.60
N ASP A 67 -9.82 -35.71 -5.09
CA ASP A 67 -9.73 -36.90 -4.26
C ASP A 67 -8.63 -36.70 -3.20
N PRO A 68 -8.75 -37.24 -1.98
CA PRO A 68 -7.75 -37.08 -0.93
C PRO A 68 -6.34 -37.55 -1.33
N GLU A 69 -6.24 -38.43 -2.33
CA GLU A 69 -4.98 -38.95 -2.86
C GLU A 69 -4.23 -37.94 -3.77
N ASP A 70 -4.93 -36.93 -4.32
CA ASP A 70 -4.38 -35.90 -5.23
C ASP A 70 -4.18 -34.53 -4.55
N PHE A 71 -3.91 -34.54 -3.24
CA PHE A 71 -3.93 -33.35 -2.38
C PHE A 71 -2.81 -32.31 -2.65
N HIS A 72 -1.84 -32.64 -3.52
CA HIS A 72 -0.65 -31.82 -3.73
C HIS A 72 -0.97 -30.44 -4.36
N LEU A 73 -1.86 -30.39 -5.36
CA LEU A 73 -2.18 -29.14 -6.05
C LEU A 73 -2.97 -28.17 -5.14
N PRO A 74 -4.08 -28.58 -4.47
CA PRO A 74 -4.79 -27.72 -3.53
C PRO A 74 -3.89 -27.21 -2.40
N MET A 75 -3.04 -28.08 -1.85
CA MET A 75 -2.10 -27.70 -0.79
C MET A 75 -1.09 -26.66 -1.29
N MET A 76 -0.54 -26.81 -2.50
CA MET A 76 0.39 -25.83 -3.07
C MET A 76 -0.29 -24.48 -3.33
N VAL A 77 -1.51 -24.48 -3.88
CA VAL A 77 -2.29 -23.25 -4.11
C VAL A 77 -2.62 -22.56 -2.77
N GLY A 78 -3.04 -23.33 -1.76
CA GLY A 78 -3.28 -22.83 -0.42
C GLY A 78 -2.03 -22.24 0.23
N ALA A 79 -0.88 -22.93 0.12
CA ALA A 79 0.41 -22.46 0.66
C ALA A 79 0.90 -21.18 -0.03
N LEU A 80 0.75 -21.08 -1.36
CA LEU A 80 1.05 -19.86 -2.12
C LEU A 80 0.13 -18.70 -1.71
N GLY A 81 -1.17 -18.96 -1.60
CA GLY A 81 -2.14 -17.99 -1.11
C GLY A 81 -1.79 -17.50 0.29
N PHE A 82 -1.44 -18.41 1.20
CA PHE A 82 -1.09 -18.06 2.58
C PHE A 82 0.22 -17.27 2.64
N THR A 83 1.23 -17.67 1.89
CA THR A 83 2.50 -16.94 1.79
C THR A 83 2.27 -15.53 1.28
N SER A 84 1.45 -15.38 0.23
CA SER A 84 1.04 -14.07 -0.29
C SER A 84 0.30 -13.24 0.75
N PHE A 85 -0.64 -13.85 1.48
CA PHE A 85 -1.38 -13.20 2.56
C PHE A 85 -0.46 -12.67 3.67
N VAL A 86 0.50 -13.48 4.11
CA VAL A 86 1.41 -13.12 5.21
C VAL A 86 2.42 -12.06 4.79
N THR A 87 2.91 -12.10 3.55
CA THR A 87 4.06 -11.27 3.12
C THR A 87 3.69 -9.98 2.41
N THR A 88 2.60 -9.95 1.65
CA THR A 88 2.34 -8.82 0.73
C THR A 88 2.11 -7.50 1.46
N ALA A 89 1.25 -7.48 2.49
CA ALA A 89 0.98 -6.25 3.23
C ALA A 89 2.19 -5.74 4.04
N PRO A 90 2.95 -6.59 4.77
CA PRO A 90 4.22 -6.16 5.37
C PRO A 90 5.18 -5.54 4.36
N VAL A 91 5.33 -6.13 3.17
CA VAL A 91 6.15 -5.58 2.08
C VAL A 91 5.63 -4.21 1.64
N ILE A 92 4.31 -4.03 1.50
CA ILE A 92 3.72 -2.73 1.19
C ILE A 92 4.03 -1.72 2.30
N HIS A 93 3.92 -2.08 3.58
CA HIS A 93 4.30 -1.18 4.68
C HIS A 93 5.78 -0.80 4.63
N PHE A 94 6.68 -1.76 4.39
CA PHE A 94 8.11 -1.55 4.25
C PHE A 94 8.44 -0.62 3.08
N ALA A 95 7.79 -0.83 1.92
CA ALA A 95 7.96 0.00 0.73
C ALA A 95 7.55 1.47 0.96
N HIS A 96 6.64 1.72 1.91
CA HIS A 96 6.21 3.07 2.30
C HIS A 96 6.93 3.60 3.55
N GLY A 97 8.06 2.99 3.95
CA GLY A 97 8.87 3.42 5.10
C GLY A 97 8.28 3.11 6.48
N ASN A 98 7.20 2.34 6.54
CA ASN A 98 6.46 2.04 7.77
C ASN A 98 6.94 0.73 8.42
N VAL A 99 8.22 0.62 8.76
CA VAL A 99 8.84 -0.65 9.21
C VAL A 99 8.17 -1.25 10.44
N GLY A 100 7.92 -0.45 11.48
CA GLY A 100 7.23 -0.96 12.68
C GLY A 100 5.84 -1.51 12.39
N ARG A 101 5.08 -0.86 11.50
CA ARG A 101 3.75 -1.33 11.08
C ARG A 101 3.82 -2.59 10.23
N GLY A 102 4.84 -2.74 9.39
CA GLY A 102 5.04 -3.97 8.62
C GLY A 102 5.29 -5.19 9.51
N PHE A 103 6.09 -5.08 10.57
CA PHE A 103 6.26 -6.17 11.54
C PHE A 103 4.99 -6.47 12.34
N LEU A 104 4.24 -5.44 12.75
CA LEU A 104 2.96 -5.63 13.43
C LEU A 104 1.94 -6.33 12.52
N SER A 105 1.86 -5.94 11.25
CA SER A 105 1.01 -6.60 10.25
C SER A 105 1.41 -8.06 10.06
N LEU A 106 2.71 -8.33 9.92
CA LEU A 106 3.24 -9.69 9.77
C LEU A 106 2.83 -10.58 10.97
N GLY A 107 3.06 -10.07 12.19
CA GLY A 107 2.67 -10.77 13.42
C GLY A 107 1.17 -11.01 13.50
N ALA A 108 0.35 -10.00 13.21
CA ALA A 108 -1.11 -10.10 13.23
C ALA A 108 -1.62 -11.16 12.23
N ARG A 109 -1.05 -11.19 11.02
CA ARG A 109 -1.44 -12.13 9.95
C ARG A 109 -1.05 -13.57 10.22
N ILE A 110 -0.06 -13.81 11.08
CA ILE A 110 0.30 -15.17 11.51
C ILE A 110 -0.51 -15.55 12.75
N LEU A 111 -0.52 -14.69 13.76
CA LEU A 111 -1.06 -15.01 15.08
C LEU A 111 -2.59 -15.01 15.11
N LEU A 112 -3.27 -14.06 14.46
CA LEU A 112 -4.74 -14.00 14.53
C LEU A 112 -5.41 -15.21 13.89
N PRO A 113 -5.07 -15.64 12.65
CA PRO A 113 -5.62 -16.87 12.10
C PRO A 113 -5.33 -18.10 12.96
N ALA A 114 -4.11 -18.25 13.47
CA ALA A 114 -3.73 -19.39 14.30
C ALA A 114 -4.47 -19.42 15.64
N VAL A 115 -4.57 -18.28 16.33
CA VAL A 115 -5.26 -18.16 17.62
C VAL A 115 -6.76 -18.35 17.44
N VAL A 116 -7.39 -17.73 16.45
CA VAL A 116 -8.84 -17.87 16.23
C VAL A 116 -9.20 -19.28 15.77
N GLY A 117 -8.39 -19.88 14.87
CA GLY A 117 -8.52 -21.28 14.46
C GLY A 117 -8.47 -22.25 15.63
N SER A 118 -7.39 -22.18 16.42
CA SER A 118 -7.20 -23.06 17.58
C SER A 118 -8.25 -22.83 18.67
N THR A 119 -8.62 -21.58 18.94
CA THR A 119 -9.68 -21.25 19.92
C THR A 119 -11.03 -21.83 19.50
N LEU A 120 -11.36 -21.80 18.21
CA LEU A 120 -12.61 -22.38 17.72
C LEU A 120 -12.61 -23.91 17.85
N ALA A 121 -11.52 -24.58 17.50
CA ALA A 121 -11.40 -26.04 17.67
C ALA A 121 -11.48 -26.47 19.14
N VAL A 122 -10.73 -25.80 20.03
CA VAL A 122 -10.74 -26.06 21.48
C VAL A 122 -12.10 -25.72 22.09
N GLY A 123 -12.72 -24.61 21.70
CA GLY A 123 -14.01 -24.18 22.22
C GLY A 123 -15.17 -25.12 21.86
N LEU A 124 -15.03 -25.87 20.77
CA LEU A 124 -15.97 -26.92 20.36
C LEU A 124 -15.61 -28.30 20.93
N ASN A 125 -14.53 -28.40 21.71
CA ASN A 125 -14.01 -29.65 22.28
C ASN A 125 -13.79 -30.74 21.21
N LEU A 126 -13.24 -30.33 20.06
CA LEU A 126 -12.92 -31.23 18.96
C LEU A 126 -11.53 -31.82 19.13
N GLU A 127 -11.42 -33.13 18.95
CA GLU A 127 -10.15 -33.84 18.86
C GLU A 127 -9.64 -33.84 17.41
N GLU A 128 -8.32 -34.00 17.20
CA GLU A 128 -7.73 -33.97 15.86
C GLU A 128 -8.33 -35.02 14.91
N HIS A 129 -8.87 -36.11 15.47
CA HIS A 129 -9.45 -37.22 14.70
C HIS A 129 -10.94 -36.99 14.37
N ASP A 130 -11.54 -35.92 14.88
CA ASP A 130 -12.91 -35.56 14.55
C ASP A 130 -12.97 -34.96 13.14
N ASP A 131 -13.91 -35.44 12.31
CA ASP A 131 -14.15 -34.93 10.96
C ASP A 131 -14.38 -33.39 10.94
N ALA A 132 -14.92 -32.85 12.03
CA ALA A 132 -15.20 -31.43 12.19
C ALA A 132 -13.96 -30.58 12.55
N TYR A 133 -12.86 -31.19 13.03
CA TYR A 133 -11.68 -30.46 13.51
C TYR A 133 -11.05 -29.61 12.40
N GLY A 134 -10.84 -30.21 11.21
CA GLY A 134 -10.29 -29.50 10.06
C GLY A 134 -11.18 -28.34 9.59
N THR A 135 -12.50 -28.55 9.58
CA THR A 135 -13.47 -27.49 9.23
C THR A 135 -13.48 -26.36 10.25
N ALA A 136 -13.43 -26.67 11.55
CA ALA A 136 -13.37 -25.67 12.62
C ALA A 136 -12.06 -24.86 12.55
N MET A 137 -10.92 -25.53 12.44
CA MET A 137 -9.62 -24.88 12.27
C MET A 137 -9.58 -23.99 11.03
N GLY A 138 -10.03 -24.48 9.88
CA GLY A 138 -10.07 -23.73 8.63
C GLY A 138 -11.02 -22.52 8.69
N THR A 139 -12.20 -22.69 9.31
CA THR A 139 -13.15 -21.59 9.52
C THR A 139 -12.59 -20.52 10.44
N GLY A 140 -12.04 -20.93 11.60
CA GLY A 140 -11.46 -19.98 12.54
C GLY A 140 -10.23 -19.28 11.96
N PHE A 141 -9.43 -19.98 11.17
CA PHE A 141 -8.33 -19.39 10.42
C PHE A 141 -8.83 -18.30 9.44
N ALA A 142 -9.87 -18.58 8.66
CA ALA A 142 -10.45 -17.61 7.73
C ALA A 142 -10.99 -16.36 8.45
N VAL A 143 -11.69 -16.56 9.58
CA VAL A 143 -12.18 -15.47 10.43
C VAL A 143 -11.01 -14.65 10.98
N GLY A 144 -9.97 -15.31 11.48
CA GLY A 144 -8.77 -14.64 11.99
C GLY A 144 -8.00 -13.88 10.90
N ALA A 145 -8.01 -14.38 9.65
CA ALA A 145 -7.39 -13.70 8.52
C ALA A 145 -8.14 -12.41 8.16
N VAL A 146 -9.48 -12.45 8.12
CA VAL A 146 -10.31 -11.25 7.94
C VAL A 146 -10.08 -10.26 9.08
N ALA A 147 -10.03 -10.73 10.34
CA ALA A 147 -9.74 -9.88 11.49
C ALA A 147 -8.36 -9.20 11.37
N ALA A 148 -7.33 -9.92 10.89
CA ALA A 148 -6.02 -9.35 10.65
C ALA A 148 -6.04 -8.26 9.56
N ILE A 149 -6.77 -8.47 8.46
CA ILE A 149 -6.94 -7.46 7.38
C ILE A 149 -7.62 -6.21 7.91
N VAL A 150 -8.70 -6.39 8.68
CA VAL A 150 -9.44 -5.27 9.30
C VAL A 150 -8.54 -4.51 10.26
N LEU A 151 -7.79 -5.20 11.12
CA LEU A 151 -6.83 -4.57 12.04
C LEU A 151 -5.77 -3.77 11.27
N ASP A 152 -5.21 -4.34 10.22
CA ASP A 152 -4.18 -3.72 9.38
C ASP A 152 -4.68 -2.45 8.68
N TRP A 153 -5.89 -2.52 8.13
CA TRP A 153 -6.55 -1.40 7.48
C TRP A 153 -6.84 -0.23 8.42
N PHE A 154 -7.45 -0.51 9.58
CA PHE A 154 -7.94 0.53 10.48
C PHE A 154 -6.86 1.06 11.43
N VAL A 155 -5.93 0.21 11.87
CA VAL A 155 -4.93 0.57 12.90
C VAL A 155 -3.57 0.83 12.29
N LEU A 156 -3.12 0.00 11.35
CA LEU A 156 -1.75 0.03 10.86
C LEU A 156 -1.55 0.87 9.61
N THR A 157 -2.61 1.23 8.88
CA THR A 157 -2.48 2.04 7.66
C THR A 157 -2.72 3.53 7.90
N PRO A 158 -1.69 4.39 7.78
CA PRO A 158 -1.84 5.82 8.01
C PRO A 158 -2.82 6.44 7.00
N SER A 159 -3.63 7.40 7.45
CA SER A 159 -4.51 8.17 6.58
C SER A 159 -3.74 9.12 5.65
N THR A 160 -2.54 9.51 6.06
CA THR A 160 -1.67 10.45 5.34
C THR A 160 -0.22 10.04 5.54
N VAL A 161 0.49 9.76 4.46
CA VAL A 161 1.95 9.65 4.49
C VAL A 161 2.50 11.04 4.23
N ARG A 162 3.26 11.60 5.17
CA ARG A 162 3.96 12.86 4.94
C ARG A 162 5.11 12.58 4.00
N ARG A 163 4.89 12.83 2.70
CA ARG A 163 5.97 12.86 1.73
C ARG A 163 6.80 14.09 2.07
N ALA A 164 7.98 13.90 2.64
CA ALA A 164 8.99 14.96 2.60
C ALA A 164 9.08 15.41 1.13
N ALA A 165 9.08 16.72 0.88
CA ALA A 165 9.13 17.27 -0.48
C ALA A 165 10.21 16.52 -1.25
N GLU A 166 9.79 15.62 -2.14
CA GLU A 166 10.70 14.68 -2.76
C GLU A 166 11.65 15.52 -3.62
N HIS A 167 12.95 15.44 -3.32
CA HIS A 167 13.93 15.58 -4.40
C HIS A 167 13.42 14.70 -5.55
N PRO A 168 13.34 15.19 -6.80
CA PRO A 168 12.79 14.43 -7.91
C PRO A 168 13.44 13.05 -7.93
N VAL A 169 12.70 12.05 -7.42
CA VAL A 169 13.17 10.67 -7.38
C VAL A 169 12.83 10.14 -8.76
N PRO A 170 13.80 9.64 -9.53
CA PRO A 170 13.54 9.08 -10.85
C PRO A 170 12.35 8.12 -10.78
N HIS A 171 11.24 8.50 -11.40
CA HIS A 171 10.03 7.68 -11.39
C HIS A 171 10.18 6.66 -12.50
N VAL A 172 10.49 5.42 -12.14
CA VAL A 172 10.45 4.29 -13.08
C VAL A 172 9.10 3.60 -12.93
N ALA A 173 8.28 3.65 -13.97
CA ALA A 173 7.01 2.93 -14.05
C ALA A 173 7.16 1.74 -15.01
N PRO A 174 6.64 0.55 -14.66
CA PRO A 174 6.52 -0.52 -15.62
C PRO A 174 5.58 -0.09 -16.74
N THR A 175 6.02 -0.27 -17.99
CA THR A 175 5.18 -0.09 -19.18
C THR A 175 4.81 -1.45 -19.72
N PHE A 176 3.52 -1.63 -20.00
CA PHE A 176 3.01 -2.84 -20.63
C PHE A 176 2.44 -2.45 -21.99
N SER A 177 2.93 -3.10 -23.04
CA SER A 177 2.38 -2.96 -24.40
C SER A 177 2.12 -4.35 -24.96
N ALA A 178 0.88 -4.59 -25.38
CA ALA A 178 0.49 -5.82 -26.03
C ALA A 178 -0.01 -5.51 -27.45
N SER A 179 0.49 -6.27 -28.42
CA SER A 179 -0.04 -6.36 -29.78
C SER A 179 -0.52 -7.78 -30.05
N THR A 180 -1.18 -8.00 -31.19
CA THR A 180 -1.62 -9.33 -31.62
C THR A 180 -0.47 -10.33 -31.82
N GLU A 181 0.76 -9.84 -31.97
CA GLU A 181 1.94 -10.68 -32.25
C GLU A 181 2.93 -10.72 -31.08
N HIS A 182 2.94 -9.70 -30.20
CA HIS A 182 3.97 -9.53 -29.19
C HIS A 182 3.45 -8.93 -27.88
N VAL A 183 4.08 -9.33 -26.77
CA VAL A 183 3.91 -8.70 -25.46
C VAL A 183 5.25 -8.11 -25.04
N PHE A 184 5.27 -6.80 -24.78
CA PHE A 184 6.43 -6.06 -24.31
C PHE A 184 6.20 -5.60 -22.87
N LEU A 185 7.15 -5.95 -22.01
CA LEU A 185 7.30 -5.39 -20.67
C LEU A 185 8.51 -4.44 -20.71
N GLY A 186 8.28 -3.18 -20.43
CA GLY A 186 9.31 -2.14 -20.39
C GLY A 186 9.33 -1.40 -19.06
N LEU A 187 10.30 -0.50 -18.93
CA LEU A 187 10.40 0.48 -17.84
C LEU A 187 10.47 1.87 -18.49
N GLY A 188 9.52 2.74 -18.16
CA GLY A 188 9.49 4.14 -18.61
C GLY A 188 9.61 5.08 -17.42
N GLY A 189 10.33 6.19 -17.57
CA GLY A 189 10.51 7.12 -16.47
C GLY A 189 11.16 8.44 -16.85
N SER A 190 11.02 9.43 -15.97
CA SER A 190 11.75 10.72 -16.05
C SER A 190 12.93 10.69 -15.08
N LEU A 191 14.11 11.06 -15.58
CA LEU A 191 15.28 11.40 -14.76
C LEU A 191 15.18 12.83 -14.25
#